data_AF-A0A370GLA1-F1
#
_entry.id   AF-A0A370GLA1-F1
#
_cell.length_a   1.000
_cell.length_b   1.000
_cell.length_c   1.000
_cell.angle_alpha   90.00
_cell.angle_beta   90.00
_cell.angle_gamma   90.00
#
_symmetry.space_group_name_H-M   'P 1'
#
loop_
_entity.id
_entity.type
_entity.pdbx_description
1 polymer ?
#
loop_
_entity_poly.entity_id
_entity_poly.type
_entity_poly.pdbx_seq_one_letter_code
_entity_poly.pdbx_strand_id
1 'polypeptide(L)'
;MYGRTNIKLFSEKDFFSFSREKEESIKQTIDRENDNYILNTNESDYIAHLLGVYQMNPVTLLTDQIYATEKEELISSDRFPNSFYVTTSKSYPRPVITFHIPYSGDRGFLKIRPSQYIMWSQSVPITENEILFSVIVFSDTAESVEREYQSFLNRIQQQIGYLQKDIDQFNQALEGKIQAVFQKRKEQILSRKNLVGSLSVPIRKSADTPKTFAVPVPKVRQKISAKPIVTENGYKPDPSIDMKVYNEILSVIHDVGVMFERMPSTYSGKGEEDLRDHILMNLEARFEGSATGETFNKRGKTDILLRHENSNVFIGECKFWKGKKGYLDTISQLLDYLTWRDSKAAVIMFVRTKSFSPVLDTVKKETADHPNFLDFVSETNESWINYRFHINGDKNREVKLAVMLYHIPA
;
A
#
# COMPACT_ATOMS: atom_id res chain seq x y z
N MET A 1 5.55 -33.68 10.22
CA MET A 1 5.85 -33.46 11.66
C MET A 1 5.81 -31.95 11.89
N TYR A 2 4.66 -31.41 12.29
CA TYR A 2 4.58 -29.99 12.68
C TYR A 2 5.23 -29.83 14.06
N GLY A 3 6.23 -28.95 14.15
CA GLY A 3 7.09 -28.81 15.34
C GLY A 3 6.31 -28.28 16.54
N ARG A 4 6.16 -29.10 17.58
CA ARG A 4 5.62 -28.66 18.87
C ARG A 4 6.64 -27.77 19.56
N THR A 5 6.23 -26.58 19.98
CA THR A 5 7.05 -25.67 20.80
C THR A 5 6.38 -25.42 22.13
N ASN A 6 7.11 -25.57 23.24
CA ASN A 6 6.62 -25.16 24.54
C ASN A 6 6.76 -23.65 24.69
N ILE A 7 5.69 -22.99 25.14
CA ILE A 7 5.71 -21.57 25.46
C ILE A 7 5.19 -21.35 26.88
N LYS A 8 5.61 -20.25 27.49
CA LYS A 8 5.14 -19.86 28.82
C LYS A 8 4.08 -18.76 28.69
N LEU A 9 2.80 -19.14 28.81
CA LEU A 9 1.66 -18.27 28.52
C LEU A 9 1.74 -16.94 29.28
N PHE A 10 1.54 -15.84 28.56
CA PHE A 10 1.42 -14.46 29.07
C PHE A 10 2.52 -14.06 30.07
N SER A 11 3.77 -14.45 29.81
CA SER A 11 4.86 -14.19 30.78
C SER A 11 6.26 -14.01 30.19
N GLU A 12 6.50 -14.34 28.92
CA GLU A 12 7.85 -14.26 28.34
C GLU A 12 8.28 -12.81 28.09
N LYS A 13 7.32 -11.91 27.81
CA LYS A 13 7.57 -10.50 27.55
C LYS A 13 6.38 -9.65 27.96
N ASP A 14 6.58 -8.47 28.53
CA ASP A 14 5.49 -7.57 28.86
C ASP A 14 5.05 -6.70 27.66
N PHE A 15 3.76 -6.33 27.65
CA PHE A 15 3.17 -5.54 26.57
C PHE A 15 3.83 -4.16 26.40
N PHE A 16 4.28 -3.53 27.48
CA PHE A 16 4.94 -2.23 27.42
C PHE A 16 6.27 -2.32 26.64
N SER A 17 7.12 -3.29 26.97
CA SER A 17 8.37 -3.53 26.24
C SER A 17 8.09 -3.91 24.78
N PHE A 18 7.08 -4.76 24.53
CA PHE A 18 6.70 -5.18 23.18
C PHE A 18 6.19 -4.03 22.30
N SER A 19 5.28 -3.20 22.82
CA SER A 19 4.74 -2.04 22.10
C SER A 19 5.83 -1.00 21.82
N ARG A 20 6.75 -0.77 22.77
CA ARG A 20 7.90 0.13 22.58
C ARG A 20 8.85 -0.33 21.46
N GLU A 21 9.14 -1.63 21.37
CA GLU A 21 9.95 -2.17 20.26
C GLU A 21 9.28 -1.98 18.91
N LYS A 22 7.95 -2.11 18.86
CA LYS A 22 7.18 -1.85 17.64
C LYS A 22 7.24 -0.38 17.24
N GLU A 23 7.10 0.54 18.20
CA GLU A 23 7.29 1.97 17.97
C GLU A 23 8.70 2.30 17.48
N GLU A 24 9.71 1.64 18.06
CA GLU A 24 11.10 1.82 17.63
C GLU A 24 11.33 1.25 16.22
N SER A 25 10.69 0.14 15.88
CA SER A 25 10.71 -0.40 14.52
C SER A 25 10.06 0.56 13.51
N ILE A 26 8.91 1.17 13.84
CA ILE A 26 8.28 2.21 13.00
C ILE A 26 9.26 3.34 12.74
N LYS A 27 9.89 3.84 13.80
CA LYS A 27 10.89 4.90 13.71
C LYS A 27 12.07 4.49 12.84
N GLN A 28 12.62 3.30 13.03
CA GLN A 28 13.73 2.80 12.21
C GLN A 28 13.36 2.64 10.75
N THR A 29 12.14 2.18 10.44
CA THR A 29 11.63 2.08 9.07
C THR A 29 11.61 3.46 8.43
N ILE A 30 11.01 4.45 9.10
CA ILE A 30 10.96 5.85 8.62
C ILE A 30 12.37 6.46 8.51
N ASP A 31 13.28 6.18 9.44
CA ASP A 31 14.65 6.72 9.43
C ASP A 31 15.54 6.11 8.34
N ARG A 32 15.26 4.87 7.91
CA ARG A 32 15.98 4.17 6.83
C ARG A 32 15.52 4.58 5.44
N GLU A 33 14.34 5.17 5.33
CA GLU A 33 13.84 5.67 4.06
C GLU A 33 14.74 6.75 3.47
N ASN A 34 14.77 6.80 2.15
CA ASN A 34 15.56 7.82 1.47
C ASN A 34 15.01 9.22 1.80
N ASP A 35 15.88 10.16 2.16
CA ASP A 35 15.45 11.52 2.53
C ASP A 35 14.65 12.22 1.42
N ASN A 36 14.91 11.88 0.14
CA ASN A 36 14.12 12.42 -0.98
C ASN A 36 12.78 11.69 -1.15
N TYR A 37 12.67 10.43 -0.74
CA TYR A 37 11.41 9.71 -0.71
C TYR A 37 10.48 10.31 0.36
N ILE A 38 10.96 10.49 1.59
CA ILE A 38 10.19 11.11 2.70
C ILE A 38 9.69 12.51 2.37
N LEU A 39 10.45 13.31 1.61
CA LEU A 39 10.04 14.68 1.25
C LEU A 39 8.98 14.76 0.15
N ASN A 40 8.90 13.75 -0.72
CA ASN A 40 8.08 13.79 -1.93
C ASN A 40 6.93 12.78 -1.94
N THR A 41 6.90 11.83 -1.00
CA THR A 41 5.80 10.88 -0.87
C THR A 41 4.52 11.58 -0.43
N ASN A 42 3.36 11.06 -0.86
CA ASN A 42 2.09 11.44 -0.27
C ASN A 42 2.08 10.93 1.19
N GLU A 43 1.92 11.86 2.14
CA GLU A 43 1.98 11.55 3.56
C GLU A 43 0.84 10.60 3.96
N SER A 44 -0.37 10.85 3.47
CA SER A 44 -1.55 10.05 3.80
C SER A 44 -1.41 8.61 3.34
N ASP A 45 -0.93 8.39 2.12
CA ASP A 45 -0.74 7.04 1.55
C ASP A 45 0.36 6.28 2.29
N TYR A 46 1.45 6.96 2.64
CA TYR A 46 2.56 6.36 3.37
C TYR A 46 2.18 6.00 4.81
N ILE A 47 1.42 6.87 5.50
CA ILE A 47 0.88 6.58 6.83
C ILE A 47 -0.10 5.40 6.77
N ALA A 48 -1.01 5.36 5.78
CA ALA A 48 -1.94 4.26 5.60
C ALA A 48 -1.22 2.92 5.35
N HIS A 49 -0.13 2.94 4.57
CA HIS A 49 0.71 1.76 4.38
C HIS A 49 1.32 1.27 5.70
N LEU A 50 1.92 2.16 6.49
CA LEU A 50 2.51 1.80 7.78
C LEU A 50 1.46 1.34 8.80
N LEU A 51 0.26 1.89 8.78
CA LEU A 51 -0.85 1.41 9.61
C LEU A 51 -1.15 -0.06 9.32
N GLY A 52 -1.29 -0.43 8.04
CA GLY A 52 -1.54 -1.83 7.66
C GLY A 52 -0.42 -2.80 8.06
N VAL A 53 0.84 -2.33 8.09
CA VAL A 53 2.00 -3.16 8.46
C VAL A 53 2.13 -3.35 9.97
N TYR A 54 1.84 -2.30 10.75
CA TYR A 54 2.13 -2.29 12.19
C TYR A 54 0.90 -2.50 13.09
N GLN A 55 -0.30 -2.56 12.51
CA GLN A 55 -1.51 -2.89 13.24
C GLN A 55 -1.39 -4.27 13.91
N MET A 56 -1.73 -4.32 15.19
CA MET A 56 -1.69 -5.54 15.98
C MET A 56 -3.04 -6.26 15.90
N ASN A 57 -3.01 -7.54 15.52
CA ASN A 57 -4.20 -8.38 15.52
C ASN A 57 -4.16 -9.33 16.73
N PRO A 58 -5.13 -9.24 17.63
CA PRO A 58 -5.19 -10.02 18.86
C PRO A 58 -5.41 -11.52 18.57
N VAL A 59 -5.05 -12.36 19.54
CA VAL A 59 -5.37 -13.80 19.50
C VAL A 59 -6.81 -14.00 19.96
N THR A 60 -7.56 -14.81 19.21
CA THR A 60 -8.93 -15.20 19.56
C THR A 60 -9.01 -16.71 19.70
N LEU A 61 -9.63 -17.20 20.78
CA LEU A 61 -9.88 -18.63 20.97
C LEU A 61 -11.14 -19.05 20.21
N LEU A 62 -11.08 -20.18 19.52
CA LEU A 62 -12.21 -20.80 18.83
C LEU A 62 -12.86 -21.82 19.76
N THR A 63 -13.61 -21.32 20.74
CA THR A 63 -14.13 -22.13 21.86
C THR A 63 -15.14 -23.19 21.43
N ASP A 64 -15.80 -22.98 20.29
CA ASP A 64 -16.75 -23.89 19.64
C ASP A 64 -16.06 -25.09 18.94
N GLN A 65 -14.75 -25.02 18.74
CA GLN A 65 -13.96 -26.02 18.02
C GLN A 65 -13.01 -26.80 18.94
N ILE A 66 -13.15 -26.65 20.25
CA ILE A 66 -12.32 -27.36 21.24
C ILE A 66 -12.69 -28.84 21.25
N TYR A 67 -11.67 -29.70 21.23
CA TYR A 67 -11.82 -31.15 21.36
C TYR A 67 -10.75 -31.72 22.31
N ALA A 68 -10.96 -32.94 22.79
CA ALA A 68 -10.05 -33.61 23.70
C ALA A 68 -9.60 -34.97 23.14
N THR A 69 -8.35 -35.35 23.44
CA THR A 69 -7.80 -36.68 23.16
C THR A 69 -7.31 -37.32 24.44
N GLU A 70 -7.49 -38.62 24.57
CA GLU A 70 -7.00 -39.40 25.71
C GLU A 70 -5.79 -40.27 25.30
N LYS A 71 -4.81 -40.36 26.19
CA LYS A 71 -3.70 -41.29 26.05
C LYS A 71 -3.18 -41.74 27.41
N GLU A 72 -2.75 -42.99 27.51
CA GLU A 72 -1.98 -43.46 28.67
C GLU A 72 -0.51 -43.02 28.58
N GLU A 73 0.00 -42.40 29.64
CA GLU A 73 1.39 -41.97 29.73
C GLU A 73 2.04 -42.41 31.04
N LEU A 74 3.36 -42.66 31.01
CA LEU A 74 4.15 -42.92 32.20
C LEU A 74 4.42 -41.59 32.93
N ILE A 75 3.77 -41.40 34.08
CA ILE A 75 3.90 -40.20 34.91
C ILE A 75 4.88 -40.47 36.03
N SER A 76 5.89 -39.60 36.17
CA SER A 76 6.87 -39.67 37.25
C SER A 76 6.25 -39.37 38.62
N SER A 77 6.76 -40.04 39.66
CA SER A 77 6.24 -40.02 41.04
C SER A 77 6.15 -38.62 41.66
N ASP A 78 6.97 -37.66 41.21
CA ASP A 78 6.96 -36.26 41.66
C ASP A 78 5.71 -35.48 41.21
N ARG A 79 4.98 -35.98 40.20
CA ARG A 79 3.72 -35.38 39.73
C ARG A 79 2.48 -36.02 40.37
N PHE A 80 2.64 -37.00 41.26
CA PHE A 80 1.53 -37.64 41.96
C PHE A 80 1.09 -36.80 43.17
N PRO A 81 -0.22 -36.70 43.45
CA PRO A 81 -0.71 -36.09 44.68
C PRO A 81 -0.22 -36.85 45.92
N ASN A 82 -0.02 -36.14 47.04
CA ASN A 82 0.44 -36.72 48.31
C ASN A 82 -0.46 -37.83 48.87
N SER A 83 -1.71 -37.94 48.41
CA SER A 83 -2.64 -39.01 48.78
C SER A 83 -2.29 -40.36 48.16
N PHE A 84 -1.38 -40.42 47.18
CA PHE A 84 -0.95 -41.66 46.52
C PHE A 84 0.34 -42.20 47.12
N TYR A 85 0.35 -43.50 47.42
CA TYR A 85 1.55 -44.21 47.85
C TYR A 85 2.35 -44.67 46.62
N VAL A 86 3.31 -43.84 46.19
CA VAL A 86 4.22 -44.13 45.06
C VAL A 86 5.67 -44.14 45.49
N THR A 87 6.51 -44.92 44.80
CA THR A 87 7.95 -44.96 45.05
C THR A 87 8.62 -43.76 44.37
N THR A 88 9.45 -43.03 45.12
CA THR A 88 10.26 -41.91 44.60
C THR A 88 11.10 -42.34 43.40
N SER A 89 11.15 -41.49 42.38
CA SER A 89 11.90 -41.69 41.13
C SER A 89 11.40 -42.83 40.25
N LYS A 90 10.19 -43.36 40.50
CA LYS A 90 9.51 -44.29 39.57
C LYS A 90 8.45 -43.56 38.75
N SER A 91 8.09 -44.14 37.60
CA SER A 91 6.97 -43.69 36.78
C SER A 91 5.87 -44.74 36.73
N TYR A 92 4.62 -44.30 36.68
CA TYR A 92 3.44 -45.15 36.69
C TYR A 92 2.48 -44.74 35.56
N PRO A 93 1.84 -45.68 34.86
CA PRO A 93 0.89 -45.37 33.80
C PRO A 93 -0.33 -44.65 34.37
N ARG A 94 -0.74 -43.55 33.72
CA ARG A 94 -1.96 -42.81 34.02
C ARG A 94 -2.64 -42.34 32.74
N PRO A 95 -3.99 -42.31 32.70
CA PRO A 95 -4.70 -41.60 31.65
C PRO A 95 -4.38 -40.11 31.70
N VAL A 96 -4.07 -39.54 30.54
CA VAL A 96 -3.85 -38.11 30.33
C VAL A 96 -4.84 -37.64 29.28
N ILE A 97 -5.64 -36.66 29.64
CA ILE A 97 -6.59 -36.00 28.73
C ILE A 97 -5.94 -34.72 28.25
N THR A 98 -5.73 -34.60 26.94
CA THR A 98 -5.21 -33.39 26.29
C THR A 98 -6.34 -32.67 25.59
N PHE A 99 -6.65 -31.47 26.05
CA PHE A 99 -7.53 -30.52 25.39
C PHE A 99 -6.76 -29.77 24.30
N HIS A 100 -7.30 -29.79 23.08
CA HIS A 100 -6.80 -29.06 21.92
C HIS A 100 -7.67 -27.83 21.77
N ILE A 101 -7.10 -26.65 22.01
CA ILE A 101 -7.82 -25.38 22.04
C ILE A 101 -7.38 -24.57 20.82
N PRO A 102 -8.16 -24.56 19.72
CA PRO A 102 -7.79 -23.83 18.53
C PRO A 102 -7.86 -22.32 18.75
N TYR A 103 -7.00 -21.58 18.06
CA TYR A 103 -6.97 -20.13 18.10
C TYR A 103 -6.66 -19.54 16.71
N SER A 104 -7.06 -18.29 16.51
CA SER A 104 -6.70 -17.48 15.35
C SER A 104 -5.87 -16.27 15.78
N GLY A 105 -5.03 -15.76 14.87
CA GLY A 105 -4.17 -14.60 15.10
C GLY A 105 -2.71 -14.99 15.29
N ASP A 106 -1.87 -14.03 15.65
CA ASP A 106 -0.43 -14.26 15.81
C ASP A 106 -0.13 -14.94 17.15
N ARG A 107 0.39 -16.17 17.09
CA ARG A 107 0.85 -16.96 18.25
C ARG A 107 1.82 -16.21 19.16
N GLY A 108 2.55 -15.22 18.64
CA GLY A 108 3.45 -14.37 19.41
C GLY A 108 2.77 -13.69 20.58
N PHE A 109 1.49 -13.33 20.45
CA PHE A 109 0.72 -12.68 21.51
C PHE A 109 0.44 -13.58 22.72
N LEU A 110 0.42 -14.91 22.56
CA LEU A 110 0.27 -15.84 23.68
C LEU A 110 1.48 -15.81 24.64
N LYS A 111 2.61 -15.24 24.21
CA LYS A 111 3.81 -15.03 25.03
C LYS A 111 3.80 -13.68 25.75
N ILE A 112 2.97 -12.75 25.30
CA ILE A 112 2.95 -11.37 25.78
C ILE A 112 2.08 -11.27 27.04
N ARG A 113 2.64 -10.77 28.12
CA ARG A 113 1.92 -10.44 29.34
C ARG A 113 1.22 -9.09 29.17
N PRO A 114 -0.12 -9.02 29.31
CA PRO A 114 -0.85 -7.76 29.27
C PRO A 114 -0.45 -6.83 30.43
N SER A 115 -0.76 -5.54 30.28
CA SER A 115 -0.48 -4.49 31.27
C SER A 115 -1.28 -4.73 32.56
N GLN A 116 -2.56 -5.03 32.42
CA GLN A 116 -3.40 -5.62 33.45
C GLN A 116 -3.32 -7.15 33.30
N TYR A 117 -2.86 -7.84 34.33
CA TYR A 117 -2.68 -9.29 34.27
C TYR A 117 -3.09 -9.96 35.57
N ILE A 118 -3.45 -11.24 35.48
CA ILE A 118 -3.53 -12.12 36.66
C ILE A 118 -2.14 -12.71 36.93
N MET A 119 -1.77 -12.90 38.20
CA MET A 119 -0.52 -13.55 38.62
C MET A 119 -0.58 -15.07 38.36
N TRP A 120 -0.67 -15.44 37.09
CA TRP A 120 -0.78 -16.80 36.62
C TRP A 120 -0.07 -16.93 35.28
N SER A 121 0.65 -18.02 35.13
CA SER A 121 1.27 -18.42 33.88
C SER A 121 1.46 -19.92 33.90
N GLN A 122 1.38 -20.55 32.72
CA GLN A 122 1.57 -21.98 32.56
C GLN A 122 2.37 -22.26 31.30
N SER A 123 3.31 -23.20 31.41
CA SER A 123 4.03 -23.72 30.26
C SER A 123 3.17 -24.76 29.57
N VAL A 124 2.86 -24.53 28.29
CA VAL A 124 2.03 -25.43 27.48
C VAL A 124 2.68 -25.69 26.12
N PRO A 125 2.55 -26.90 25.58
CA PRO A 125 2.88 -27.15 24.19
C PRO A 125 1.88 -26.42 23.28
N ILE A 126 2.39 -25.81 22.21
CA ILE A 126 1.59 -25.14 21.19
C ILE A 126 1.98 -25.67 19.81
N THR A 127 0.98 -25.85 18.96
CA THR A 127 1.11 -26.11 17.51
C THR A 127 0.93 -24.81 16.73
N GLU A 128 0.85 -24.85 15.39
CA GLU A 128 0.63 -23.61 14.62
C GLU A 128 -0.66 -22.89 15.03
N ASN A 129 -1.75 -23.64 15.30
CA ASN A 129 -3.07 -23.07 15.53
C ASN A 129 -3.77 -23.58 16.81
N GLU A 130 -3.13 -24.40 17.65
CA GLU A 130 -3.77 -24.98 18.84
C GLU A 130 -2.88 -24.87 20.09
N ILE A 131 -3.54 -24.62 21.23
CA ILE A 131 -2.94 -24.74 22.57
C ILE A 131 -3.27 -26.13 23.10
N LEU A 132 -2.24 -26.86 23.56
CA LEU A 132 -2.40 -28.20 24.12
C LEU A 132 -2.35 -28.14 25.64
N PHE A 133 -3.47 -28.40 26.29
CA PHE A 133 -3.57 -28.44 27.75
C PHE A 133 -3.82 -29.88 28.22
N SER A 134 -2.90 -30.43 29.01
CA SER A 134 -2.97 -31.83 29.44
C SER A 134 -3.24 -31.94 30.93
N VAL A 135 -4.26 -32.74 31.28
CA VAL A 135 -4.67 -33.06 32.65
C VAL A 135 -4.37 -34.52 32.94
N ILE A 136 -3.64 -34.79 34.02
CA ILE A 136 -3.35 -36.15 34.48
C ILE A 136 -4.50 -36.62 35.36
N VAL A 137 -5.14 -37.73 35.00
CA VAL A 137 -6.32 -38.24 35.71
C VAL A 137 -5.88 -39.03 36.94
N PHE A 138 -6.11 -38.45 38.13
CA PHE A 138 -5.89 -39.12 39.42
C PHE A 138 -7.18 -39.56 40.12
N SER A 139 -8.31 -38.92 39.81
CA SER A 139 -9.63 -39.26 40.35
C SER A 139 -10.47 -39.98 39.30
N ASP A 140 -11.36 -40.87 39.73
CA ASP A 140 -12.28 -41.59 38.85
C ASP A 140 -13.49 -40.73 38.39
N THR A 141 -13.53 -39.44 38.76
CA THR A 141 -14.62 -38.52 38.42
C THR A 141 -14.21 -37.53 37.32
N ALA A 142 -15.07 -37.40 36.30
CA ALA A 142 -14.91 -36.42 35.23
C ALA A 142 -14.97 -34.96 35.74
N GLU A 143 -15.61 -34.73 36.89
CA GLU A 143 -15.76 -33.40 37.49
C GLU A 143 -14.42 -32.72 37.81
N SER A 144 -13.41 -33.49 38.22
CA SER A 144 -12.09 -32.91 38.53
C SER A 144 -11.39 -32.42 37.28
N VAL A 145 -11.46 -33.21 36.20
CA VAL A 145 -10.86 -32.87 34.90
C VAL A 145 -11.55 -31.64 34.31
N GLU A 146 -12.88 -31.62 34.33
CA GLU A 146 -13.67 -30.51 33.81
C GLU A 146 -13.38 -29.22 34.59
N ARG A 147 -13.27 -29.29 35.92
CA ARG A 147 -12.94 -28.13 36.76
C ARG A 147 -11.57 -27.55 36.42
N GLU A 148 -10.57 -28.41 36.22
CA GLU A 148 -9.22 -27.97 35.87
C GLU A 148 -9.18 -27.31 34.49
N TYR A 149 -9.84 -27.95 33.51
CA TYR A 149 -10.02 -27.41 32.16
C TYR A 149 -10.73 -26.05 32.16
N GLN A 150 -11.87 -25.94 32.84
CA GLN A 150 -12.60 -24.67 32.95
C GLN A 150 -11.78 -23.60 33.66
N SER A 151 -11.01 -23.94 34.70
CA SER A 151 -10.13 -22.98 35.36
C SER A 151 -9.04 -22.48 34.40
N PHE A 152 -8.45 -23.39 33.62
CA PHE A 152 -7.45 -23.05 32.61
C PHE A 152 -8.02 -22.14 31.52
N LEU A 153 -9.16 -22.53 30.93
CA LEU A 153 -9.82 -21.78 29.86
C LEU A 153 -10.20 -20.36 30.31
N ASN A 154 -10.81 -20.22 31.48
CA ASN A 154 -11.19 -18.91 32.05
C ASN A 154 -9.96 -18.00 32.25
N ARG A 155 -8.83 -18.54 32.72
CA ARG A 155 -7.60 -17.77 32.92
C ARG A 155 -7.01 -17.28 31.61
N ILE A 156 -7.01 -18.12 30.57
CA ILE A 156 -6.54 -17.71 29.23
C ILE A 156 -7.46 -16.65 28.65
N GLN A 157 -8.77 -16.88 28.66
CA GLN A 157 -9.74 -15.92 28.13
C GLN A 157 -9.63 -14.56 28.83
N GLN A 158 -9.44 -14.56 30.15
CA GLN A 158 -9.24 -13.34 30.92
C GLN A 158 -7.98 -12.59 30.49
N GLN A 159 -6.84 -13.28 30.34
CA GLN A 159 -5.59 -12.66 29.89
C GLN A 159 -5.68 -12.15 28.45
N ILE A 160 -6.32 -12.91 27.54
CA ILE A 160 -6.60 -12.47 26.17
C ILE A 160 -7.48 -11.21 26.19
N GLY A 161 -8.52 -11.16 27.03
CA GLY A 161 -9.37 -9.99 27.17
C GLY A 161 -8.64 -8.75 27.68
N TYR A 162 -7.63 -8.91 28.55
CA TYR A 162 -6.78 -7.79 28.95
C TYR A 162 -5.83 -7.37 27.82
N LEU A 163 -5.21 -8.33 27.15
CA LEU A 163 -4.31 -8.06 26.03
C LEU A 163 -5.02 -7.38 24.86
N GLN A 164 -6.28 -7.74 24.62
CA GLN A 164 -7.15 -7.10 23.64
C GLN A 164 -7.26 -5.60 23.90
N LYS A 165 -7.54 -5.21 25.16
CA LYS A 165 -7.67 -3.80 25.53
C LYS A 165 -6.37 -3.03 25.31
N ASP A 166 -5.24 -3.63 25.63
CA ASP A 166 -3.91 -3.05 25.40
C ASP A 166 -3.64 -2.85 23.90
N ILE A 167 -3.97 -3.87 23.08
CA ILE A 167 -3.84 -3.84 21.62
C ILE A 167 -4.75 -2.76 21.01
N ASP A 168 -6.00 -2.66 21.46
CA ASP A 168 -6.95 -1.67 20.95
C ASP A 168 -6.48 -0.25 21.26
N GLN A 169 -6.00 0.00 22.49
CA GLN A 169 -5.42 1.28 22.87
C GLN A 169 -4.18 1.61 22.04
N PHE A 170 -3.31 0.63 21.78
CA PHE A 170 -2.15 0.81 20.94
C PHE A 170 -2.53 1.16 19.50
N ASN A 171 -3.45 0.38 18.90
CA ASN A 171 -3.90 0.58 17.53
C ASN A 171 -4.62 1.93 17.35
N GLN A 172 -5.42 2.37 18.33
CA GLN A 172 -6.06 3.70 18.31
C GLN A 172 -5.04 4.84 18.33
N ALA A 173 -3.93 4.69 19.07
CA ALA A 173 -2.87 5.69 19.13
C ALA A 173 -1.84 5.58 17.98
N LEU A 174 -1.88 4.51 17.20
CA LEU A 174 -0.83 4.16 16.23
C LEU A 174 -0.71 5.22 15.13
N GLU A 175 -1.83 5.67 14.57
CA GLU A 175 -1.84 6.67 13.49
C GLU A 175 -1.16 7.97 13.93
N GLY A 176 -1.56 8.53 15.08
CA GLY A 176 -0.97 9.75 15.62
C GLY A 176 0.52 9.59 15.92
N LYS A 177 0.95 8.42 16.38
CA LYS A 177 2.37 8.12 16.61
C LYS A 177 3.16 8.07 15.30
N ILE A 178 2.65 7.39 14.27
CA ILE A 178 3.30 7.33 12.95
C ILE A 178 3.41 8.74 12.35
N GLN A 179 2.32 9.51 12.39
CA GLN A 179 2.30 10.90 11.95
C GLN A 179 3.36 11.74 12.65
N ALA A 180 3.43 11.69 13.98
CA ALA A 180 4.40 12.46 14.75
C ALA A 180 5.84 12.08 14.41
N VAL A 181 6.15 10.79 14.26
CA VAL A 181 7.49 10.32 13.88
C VAL A 181 7.85 10.75 12.46
N PHE A 182 6.91 10.61 11.52
CA PHE A 182 7.10 11.01 10.13
C PHE A 182 7.37 12.52 9.99
N GLN A 183 6.54 13.36 10.63
CA GLN A 183 6.72 14.82 10.58
C GLN A 183 8.04 15.24 11.22
N LYS A 184 8.36 14.68 12.40
CA LYS A 184 9.65 14.95 13.06
C LYS A 184 10.83 14.59 12.15
N ARG A 185 10.76 13.46 11.44
CA ARG A 185 11.81 13.08 10.48
C ARG A 185 11.88 14.05 9.31
N LYS A 186 10.74 14.44 8.75
CA LYS A 186 10.65 15.41 7.65
C LYS A 186 11.28 16.76 8.04
N GLU A 187 10.96 17.27 9.22
CA GLU A 187 11.54 18.50 9.78
C GLU A 187 13.06 18.39 10.01
N GLN A 188 13.54 17.25 10.53
CA GLN A 188 14.98 16.99 10.68
C GLN A 188 15.72 16.99 9.34
N ILE A 189 15.11 16.40 8.30
CA ILE A 189 15.67 16.41 6.95
C ILE A 189 15.73 17.84 6.40
N LEU A 190 14.65 18.62 6.54
CA LEU A 190 14.58 20.01 6.07
C LEU A 190 15.57 20.93 6.80
N SER A 191 15.65 20.86 8.12
CA SER A 191 16.58 21.67 8.93
C SER A 191 18.03 21.36 8.60
N ARG A 192 18.40 20.08 8.47
CA ARG A 192 19.75 19.68 8.04
C ARG A 192 20.08 20.21 6.64
N LYS A 193 19.14 20.13 5.71
CA LYS A 193 19.32 20.62 4.34
C LYS A 193 19.44 22.16 4.27
N ASN A 194 18.70 22.90 5.09
CA ASN A 194 18.81 24.35 5.22
C ASN A 194 20.14 24.79 5.84
N LEU A 195 20.61 24.08 6.89
CA LEU A 195 21.90 24.35 7.53
C LEU A 195 23.07 24.19 6.52
N VAL A 196 23.04 23.10 5.74
CA VAL A 196 24.04 22.81 4.70
C VAL A 196 24.00 23.88 3.59
N GLY A 197 22.83 24.39 3.22
CA GLY A 197 22.68 25.49 2.25
C GLY A 197 23.18 26.85 2.73
N SER A 198 23.35 27.04 4.05
CA SER A 198 23.84 28.30 4.64
C SER A 198 25.37 28.42 4.74
N LEU A 199 26.11 27.36 4.37
CA LEU A 199 27.57 27.35 4.45
C LEU A 199 28.20 28.03 3.21
N SER A 200 29.13 28.97 3.45
CA SER A 200 29.83 29.74 2.41
C SER A 200 30.92 28.97 1.63
N VAL A 201 31.03 27.66 1.83
CA VAL A 201 32.14 26.84 1.31
C VAL A 201 31.58 25.72 0.41
N PRO A 202 32.13 25.50 -0.80
CA PRO A 202 31.64 24.48 -1.72
C PRO A 202 31.83 23.07 -1.16
N ILE A 203 30.72 22.33 -1.04
CA ILE A 203 30.68 20.98 -0.46
C ILE A 203 30.96 19.95 -1.55
N ARG A 204 31.95 19.08 -1.29
CA ARG A 204 32.27 17.94 -2.15
C ARG A 204 31.14 16.91 -2.08
N LYS A 205 30.38 16.76 -3.17
CA LYS A 205 29.30 15.77 -3.29
C LYS A 205 29.90 14.36 -3.24
N SER A 206 29.40 13.47 -2.37
CA SER A 206 29.76 12.05 -2.44
C SER A 206 29.17 11.46 -3.74
N ALA A 207 29.82 10.44 -4.28
CA ALA A 207 29.45 9.81 -5.56
C ALA A 207 28.03 9.18 -5.56
N ASP A 208 27.42 9.00 -4.38
CA ASP A 208 26.08 8.42 -4.17
C ASP A 208 24.99 9.45 -3.80
N THR A 209 25.24 10.74 -3.99
CA THR A 209 24.21 11.77 -3.75
C THR A 209 23.70 12.36 -5.08
N PRO A 210 22.39 12.26 -5.38
CA PRO A 210 21.81 12.99 -6.50
C PRO A 210 22.04 14.49 -6.33
N LYS A 211 22.56 15.14 -7.37
CA LYS A 211 22.72 16.60 -7.42
C LYS A 211 21.34 17.23 -7.20
N THR A 212 21.15 17.96 -6.09
CA THR A 212 20.87 19.42 -6.05
C THR A 212 20.25 19.84 -4.72
N PHE A 213 20.97 20.69 -3.96
CA PHE A 213 20.39 21.67 -3.05
C PHE A 213 20.88 23.04 -3.50
N ALA A 214 19.95 23.87 -3.95
CA ALA A 214 20.02 25.32 -3.97
C ALA A 214 18.61 25.81 -3.59
N VAL A 215 18.55 26.79 -2.68
CA VAL A 215 17.35 27.57 -2.26
C VAL A 215 16.47 27.90 -3.47
N PRO A 216 15.12 27.91 -3.37
CA PRO A 216 14.23 27.74 -4.53
C PRO A 216 14.45 28.81 -5.60
N VAL A 217 15.26 28.42 -6.59
CA VAL A 217 15.24 28.97 -7.93
C VAL A 217 14.20 28.13 -8.69
N PRO A 218 13.37 28.71 -9.58
CA PRO A 218 12.21 28.05 -10.17
C PRO A 218 12.55 26.64 -10.66
N LYS A 219 11.73 25.66 -10.24
CA LYS A 219 11.76 24.23 -10.62
C LYS A 219 12.79 23.93 -11.72
N VAL A 220 13.92 23.31 -11.36
CA VAL A 220 14.77 22.68 -12.38
C VAL A 220 13.88 21.64 -13.05
N ARG A 221 13.58 21.88 -14.32
CA ARG A 221 12.62 21.13 -15.12
C ARG A 221 13.09 19.67 -15.21
N GLN A 222 12.17 18.71 -15.10
CA GLN A 222 12.48 17.28 -15.13
C GLN A 222 12.94 16.86 -16.53
N LYS A 223 14.14 16.31 -16.67
CA LYS A 223 14.63 15.80 -17.95
C LYS A 223 13.90 14.51 -18.33
N ILE A 224 13.18 14.53 -19.45
CA ILE A 224 12.51 13.33 -19.99
C ILE A 224 13.57 12.44 -20.63
N SER A 225 13.82 11.26 -20.04
CA SER A 225 14.65 10.21 -20.65
C SER A 225 13.75 9.04 -21.05
N ALA A 226 13.63 8.78 -22.36
CA ALA A 226 13.05 7.53 -22.82
C ALA A 226 14.09 6.41 -22.63
N LYS A 227 13.70 5.29 -22.02
CA LYS A 227 14.59 4.14 -21.84
C LYS A 227 14.32 3.11 -22.96
N PRO A 228 15.36 2.56 -23.61
CA PRO A 228 15.20 1.40 -24.48
C PRO A 228 14.85 0.17 -23.64
N ILE A 229 13.74 -0.50 -23.96
CA ILE A 229 13.36 -1.79 -23.36
C ILE A 229 13.84 -2.90 -24.30
N VAL A 230 14.79 -3.72 -23.87
CA VAL A 230 15.31 -4.85 -24.66
C VAL A 230 14.29 -5.98 -24.66
N THR A 231 13.87 -6.43 -25.84
CA THR A 231 13.20 -7.73 -26.02
C THR A 231 14.14 -8.68 -26.75
N GLU A 232 14.15 -9.94 -26.36
CA GLU A 232 14.96 -11.00 -26.95
C GLU A 232 14.62 -11.15 -28.44
N ASN A 233 15.43 -10.52 -29.31
CA ASN A 233 15.78 -10.88 -30.69
C ASN A 233 16.23 -9.63 -31.45
N GLY A 234 17.53 -9.33 -31.40
CA GLY A 234 18.27 -8.60 -32.45
C GLY A 234 17.75 -7.25 -32.98
N TYR A 235 16.78 -6.62 -32.35
CA TYR A 235 16.14 -5.39 -32.82
C TYR A 235 16.56 -4.20 -31.94
N LYS A 236 16.94 -3.07 -32.53
CA LYS A 236 17.21 -1.84 -31.78
C LYS A 236 15.87 -1.34 -31.18
N PRO A 237 15.71 -1.34 -29.85
CA PRO A 237 14.46 -0.86 -29.25
C PRO A 237 14.31 0.65 -29.42
N ASP A 238 13.13 1.07 -29.90
CA ASP A 238 12.76 2.47 -30.01
C ASP A 238 12.46 3.07 -28.61
N PRO A 239 12.70 4.38 -28.42
CA PRO A 239 12.53 5.05 -27.13
C PRO A 239 11.09 4.98 -26.63
N SER A 240 10.90 4.50 -25.40
CA SER A 240 9.62 4.59 -24.67
C SER A 240 9.81 5.32 -23.35
N ILE A 241 8.83 6.12 -22.92
CA ILE A 241 8.91 6.76 -21.60
C ILE A 241 8.66 5.74 -20.48
N ASP A 242 9.38 5.92 -19.38
CA ASP A 242 9.18 5.16 -18.14
C ASP A 242 7.74 5.36 -17.63
N MET A 243 7.17 4.34 -16.99
CA MET A 243 5.83 4.43 -16.38
C MET A 243 5.77 5.54 -15.33
N LYS A 244 6.90 5.80 -14.65
CA LYS A 244 7.03 6.94 -13.73
C LYS A 244 6.80 8.28 -14.44
N VAL A 245 7.47 8.51 -15.57
CA VAL A 245 7.34 9.77 -16.34
C VAL A 245 5.93 9.90 -16.92
N TYR A 246 5.35 8.81 -17.40
CA TYR A 246 3.95 8.80 -17.85
C TYR A 246 2.97 9.21 -16.74
N ASN A 247 3.10 8.62 -15.55
CA ASN A 247 2.26 8.97 -14.41
C ASN A 247 2.49 10.42 -13.95
N GLU A 248 3.73 10.92 -14.02
CA GLU A 248 4.03 12.32 -13.75
C GLU A 248 3.32 13.24 -14.73
N ILE A 249 3.36 12.96 -16.05
CA ILE A 249 2.63 13.72 -17.08
C ILE A 249 1.13 13.75 -16.77
N LEU A 250 0.52 12.58 -16.51
CA LEU A 250 -0.89 12.50 -16.17
C LEU A 250 -1.22 13.27 -14.89
N SER A 251 -0.35 13.24 -13.88
CA SER A 251 -0.52 14.03 -12.66
C SER A 251 -0.49 15.54 -12.94
N VAL A 252 0.37 16.02 -13.83
CA VAL A 252 0.35 17.45 -14.25
C VAL A 252 -0.98 17.79 -14.91
N ILE A 253 -1.44 16.95 -15.84
CA ILE A 253 -2.72 17.14 -16.54
C ILE A 253 -3.87 17.16 -15.53
N HIS A 254 -3.81 16.29 -14.52
CA HIS A 254 -4.79 16.23 -13.43
C HIS A 254 -4.81 17.51 -12.59
N ASP A 255 -3.65 17.97 -12.13
CA ASP A 255 -3.55 19.20 -11.35
C ASP A 255 -4.16 20.39 -12.10
N VAL A 256 -3.89 20.47 -13.41
CA VAL A 256 -4.42 21.53 -14.27
C VAL A 256 -5.93 21.39 -14.49
N GLY A 257 -6.42 20.18 -14.73
CA GLY A 257 -7.85 19.90 -14.87
C GLY A 257 -8.64 20.28 -13.61
N VAL A 258 -8.13 19.96 -12.42
CA VAL A 258 -8.72 20.37 -11.14
C VAL A 258 -8.70 21.89 -10.97
N MET A 259 -7.68 22.59 -11.49
CA MET A 259 -7.68 24.07 -11.49
C MET A 259 -8.79 24.65 -12.38
N PHE A 260 -9.13 24.00 -13.49
CA PHE A 260 -10.25 24.44 -14.34
C PHE A 260 -11.58 24.43 -13.58
N GLU A 261 -11.78 23.41 -12.75
CA GLU A 261 -12.98 23.27 -11.90
C GLU A 261 -13.01 24.30 -10.76
N ARG A 262 -11.85 24.62 -10.18
CA ARG A 262 -11.73 25.54 -9.03
C ARG A 262 -11.75 27.02 -9.39
N MET A 263 -11.50 27.37 -10.65
CA MET A 263 -11.45 28.78 -11.09
C MET A 263 -12.43 29.09 -12.24
N PRO A 264 -13.76 28.95 -12.02
CA PRO A 264 -14.79 29.19 -13.04
C PRO A 264 -14.66 30.50 -13.81
N SER A 265 -14.37 31.61 -13.11
CA SER A 265 -14.25 32.94 -13.71
C SER A 265 -13.10 33.05 -14.70
N THR A 266 -12.08 32.21 -14.57
CA THR A 266 -10.89 32.23 -15.42
C THR A 266 -11.07 31.35 -16.66
N TYR A 267 -11.80 30.24 -16.52
CA TYR A 267 -11.89 29.21 -17.55
C TYR A 267 -13.24 29.15 -18.28
N SER A 268 -14.25 29.91 -17.82
CA SER A 268 -15.51 30.09 -18.56
C SER A 268 -15.24 30.70 -19.94
N GLY A 269 -15.95 30.19 -20.95
CA GLY A 269 -15.80 30.64 -22.35
C GLY A 269 -14.59 30.10 -23.11
N LYS A 270 -13.61 29.44 -22.46
CA LYS A 270 -12.40 28.92 -23.14
C LYS A 270 -12.66 27.70 -24.02
N GLY A 271 -12.08 27.69 -25.22
CA GLY A 271 -12.14 26.58 -26.17
C GLY A 271 -11.19 25.43 -25.84
N GLU A 272 -11.27 24.34 -26.61
CA GLU A 272 -10.40 23.16 -26.45
C GLU A 272 -8.92 23.56 -26.59
N GLU A 273 -8.61 24.44 -27.54
CA GLU A 273 -7.26 24.93 -27.80
C GLU A 273 -6.71 25.74 -26.61
N ASP A 274 -7.52 26.59 -26.00
CA ASP A 274 -7.14 27.42 -24.85
C ASP A 274 -6.80 26.54 -23.63
N LEU A 275 -7.65 25.55 -23.34
CA LEU A 275 -7.47 24.64 -22.21
C LEU A 275 -6.26 23.73 -22.43
N ARG A 276 -6.09 23.21 -23.65
CA ARG A 276 -4.88 22.47 -24.05
C ARG A 276 -3.63 23.32 -23.84
N ASP A 277 -3.64 24.59 -24.25
CA ASP A 277 -2.48 25.48 -24.12
C ASP A 277 -2.10 25.73 -22.66
N HIS A 278 -3.07 25.80 -21.76
CA HIS A 278 -2.80 25.88 -20.32
C HIS A 278 -2.16 24.59 -19.78
N ILE A 279 -2.61 23.43 -20.25
CA ILE A 279 -2.00 22.13 -19.90
C ILE A 279 -0.56 22.09 -20.43
N LEU A 280 -0.34 22.43 -21.70
CA LEU A 280 0.98 22.46 -22.34
C LEU A 280 1.96 23.38 -21.61
N MET A 281 1.54 24.60 -21.27
CA MET A 281 2.38 25.55 -20.52
C MET A 281 2.86 24.97 -19.19
N ASN A 282 1.99 24.22 -18.48
CA ASN A 282 2.34 23.58 -17.22
C ASN A 282 3.23 22.34 -17.40
N LEU A 283 3.02 21.58 -18.48
CA LEU A 283 3.88 20.46 -18.85
C LEU A 283 5.30 20.95 -19.21
N GLU A 284 5.43 21.95 -20.08
CA GLU A 284 6.72 22.55 -20.45
C GLU A 284 7.46 23.18 -19.26
N ALA A 285 6.73 23.77 -18.32
CA ALA A 285 7.32 24.31 -17.10
C ALA A 285 7.83 23.20 -16.15
N ARG A 286 7.30 21.98 -16.26
CA ARG A 286 7.70 20.84 -15.42
C ARG A 286 8.74 19.93 -16.09
N PHE A 287 8.83 19.89 -17.42
CA PHE A 287 9.72 18.97 -18.14
C PHE A 287 10.74 19.71 -19.05
N GLU A 288 12.03 19.34 -18.97
CA GLU A 288 13.13 19.92 -19.74
C GLU A 288 13.46 19.06 -20.96
N GLY A 289 13.62 19.71 -22.11
CA GLY A 289 13.93 19.05 -23.36
C GLY A 289 15.30 18.42 -23.41
N SER A 290 15.35 17.15 -23.81
CA SER A 290 16.54 16.51 -24.34
C SER A 290 16.92 17.18 -25.66
N ALA A 291 17.68 18.28 -25.59
CA ALA A 291 18.50 18.84 -26.67
C ALA A 291 17.87 19.16 -28.04
N THR A 292 16.55 19.19 -28.20
CA THR A 292 15.87 19.73 -29.40
C THR A 292 14.64 20.54 -28.95
N GLY A 293 14.50 21.78 -29.42
CA GLY A 293 13.66 22.85 -28.85
C GLY A 293 12.14 22.69 -28.92
N GLU A 294 11.61 21.48 -28.80
CA GLU A 294 10.21 21.16 -29.05
C GLU A 294 9.84 19.81 -28.37
N THR A 295 9.84 19.79 -27.03
CA THR A 295 9.59 18.57 -26.23
C THR A 295 8.09 18.24 -26.17
N PHE A 296 7.26 19.25 -25.90
CA PHE A 296 5.82 19.16 -26.05
C PHE A 296 5.39 20.02 -27.22
N ASN A 297 4.83 19.40 -28.26
CA ASN A 297 4.39 20.12 -29.46
C ASN A 297 2.91 19.91 -29.70
N LYS A 298 2.30 20.88 -30.38
CA LYS A 298 0.96 20.76 -30.93
C LYS A 298 1.06 20.01 -32.26
N ARG A 299 0.37 18.88 -32.39
CA ARG A 299 0.02 18.33 -33.71
C ARG A 299 -1.48 18.43 -33.81
N GLY A 300 -1.98 18.96 -34.92
CA GLY A 300 -3.39 19.34 -34.98
C GLY A 300 -3.75 20.46 -34.00
N LYS A 301 -5.05 20.70 -33.86
CA LYS A 301 -5.59 21.83 -33.09
C LYS A 301 -5.76 21.53 -31.60
N THR A 302 -5.77 20.25 -31.21
CA THR A 302 -6.20 19.84 -29.86
C THR A 302 -5.22 18.91 -29.15
N ASP A 303 -4.18 18.47 -29.85
CA ASP A 303 -3.39 17.33 -29.38
C ASP A 303 -2.12 17.82 -28.67
N ILE A 304 -1.68 17.04 -27.68
CA ILE A 304 -0.47 17.21 -26.85
C ILE A 304 0.48 16.08 -27.20
N LEU A 305 1.61 16.37 -27.83
CA LEU A 305 2.61 15.35 -28.15
C LEU A 305 3.87 15.54 -27.35
N LEU A 306 4.36 14.46 -26.75
CA LEU A 306 5.72 14.40 -26.23
C LEU A 306 6.64 13.69 -27.22
N ARG A 307 7.72 14.35 -27.61
CA ARG A 307 8.75 13.79 -28.51
C ARG A 307 10.05 13.54 -27.78
N HIS A 308 10.69 12.41 -28.11
CA HIS A 308 12.06 12.11 -27.71
C HIS A 308 12.85 11.64 -28.93
N GLU A 309 13.94 12.33 -29.23
CA GLU A 309 14.69 12.21 -30.50
C GLU A 309 13.75 12.39 -31.71
N ASN A 310 13.46 11.32 -32.46
CA ASN A 310 12.58 11.32 -33.64
C ASN A 310 11.29 10.49 -33.45
N SER A 311 10.98 10.06 -32.22
CA SER A 311 9.77 9.30 -31.92
C SER A 311 8.81 10.10 -31.05
N ASN A 312 7.51 9.97 -31.31
CA ASN A 312 6.50 10.31 -30.32
C ASN A 312 6.57 9.22 -29.23
N VAL A 313 6.39 9.65 -27.98
CA VAL A 313 6.45 8.74 -26.82
C VAL A 313 5.25 8.91 -25.87
N PHE A 314 4.46 9.96 -26.07
CA PHE A 314 3.14 10.15 -25.46
C PHE A 314 2.25 11.04 -26.35
N ILE A 315 0.96 10.73 -26.40
CA ILE A 315 -0.07 11.49 -27.11
C ILE A 315 -1.25 11.77 -26.16
N GLY A 316 -1.64 13.03 -26.02
CA GLY A 316 -2.84 13.46 -25.33
C GLY A 316 -3.83 14.11 -26.30
N GLU A 317 -5.10 13.70 -26.32
CA GLU A 317 -6.16 14.32 -27.12
C GLU A 317 -7.11 15.08 -26.21
N CYS A 318 -7.26 16.39 -26.42
CA CYS A 318 -8.20 17.23 -25.67
C CYS A 318 -9.52 17.40 -26.44
N LYS A 319 -10.66 17.14 -25.81
CA LYS A 319 -11.98 17.31 -26.44
C LYS A 319 -13.07 17.76 -25.49
N PHE A 320 -14.01 18.57 -25.95
CA PHE A 320 -15.28 18.73 -25.24
C PHE A 320 -16.15 17.50 -25.42
N TRP A 321 -16.75 17.07 -24.31
CA TRP A 321 -17.76 16.04 -24.28
C TRP A 321 -18.98 16.43 -25.13
N LYS A 322 -19.27 15.61 -26.14
CA LYS A 322 -20.45 15.73 -27.03
C LYS A 322 -21.34 14.48 -26.99
N GLY A 323 -21.18 13.65 -25.96
CA GLY A 323 -21.88 12.36 -25.80
C GLY A 323 -21.03 11.14 -26.16
N LYS A 324 -21.58 9.94 -25.91
CA LYS A 324 -20.92 8.64 -26.10
C LYS A 324 -20.21 8.52 -27.45
N LYS A 325 -20.91 8.81 -28.55
CA LYS A 325 -20.36 8.66 -29.91
C LYS A 325 -19.11 9.53 -30.09
N GLY A 326 -19.20 10.81 -29.73
CA GLY A 326 -18.05 11.72 -29.83
C GLY A 326 -16.87 11.31 -28.95
N TYR A 327 -17.13 10.69 -27.80
CA TYR A 327 -16.08 10.15 -26.93
C TYR A 327 -15.37 8.94 -27.56
N LEU A 328 -16.11 7.96 -28.07
CA LEU A 328 -15.52 6.79 -28.73
C LEU A 328 -14.79 7.18 -30.03
N ASP A 329 -15.35 8.11 -30.80
CA ASP A 329 -14.70 8.67 -31.99
C ASP A 329 -13.39 9.38 -31.62
N THR A 330 -13.31 10.02 -30.45
CA THR A 330 -12.06 10.63 -29.93
C THR A 330 -11.00 9.58 -29.61
N ILE A 331 -11.39 8.44 -29.01
CA ILE A 331 -10.46 7.32 -28.80
C ILE A 331 -9.96 6.80 -30.14
N SER A 332 -10.86 6.57 -31.11
CA SER A 332 -10.50 6.12 -32.45
C SER A 332 -9.52 7.10 -33.13
N GLN A 333 -9.82 8.40 -33.08
CA GLN A 333 -8.95 9.46 -33.60
C GLN A 333 -7.56 9.42 -32.95
N LEU A 334 -7.50 9.26 -31.63
CA LEU A 334 -6.23 9.13 -30.91
C LEU A 334 -5.45 7.89 -31.38
N LEU A 335 -6.11 6.73 -31.49
CA LEU A 335 -5.48 5.47 -31.89
C LEU A 335 -4.99 5.50 -33.35
N ASP A 336 -5.65 6.24 -34.24
CA ASP A 336 -5.21 6.45 -35.63
C ASP A 336 -3.86 7.19 -35.72
N TYR A 337 -3.56 8.03 -34.72
CA TYR A 337 -2.29 8.75 -34.65
C TYR A 337 -1.17 7.95 -33.97
N LEU A 338 -1.51 6.88 -33.25
CA LEU A 338 -0.52 6.02 -32.62
C LEU A 338 0.13 5.14 -33.67
N THR A 339 1.45 5.19 -33.71
CA THR A 339 2.24 4.23 -34.47
C THR A 339 2.53 3.01 -33.60
N TRP A 340 3.09 1.94 -34.20
CA TRP A 340 3.57 0.76 -33.46
C TRP A 340 4.57 1.06 -32.32
N ARG A 341 5.07 2.30 -32.25
CA ARG A 341 6.01 2.82 -31.25
C ARG A 341 5.32 3.48 -30.04
N ASP A 342 4.08 3.92 -30.19
CA ASP A 342 3.37 4.72 -29.20
C ASP A 342 2.54 3.84 -28.26
N SER A 343 3.04 3.61 -27.04
CA SER A 343 2.41 2.69 -26.07
C SER A 343 1.67 3.39 -24.94
N LYS A 344 1.63 4.73 -24.91
CA LYS A 344 1.09 5.51 -23.79
C LYS A 344 0.37 6.76 -24.27
N ALA A 345 -0.87 6.94 -23.84
CA ALA A 345 -1.71 8.04 -24.33
C ALA A 345 -2.75 8.48 -23.30
N ALA A 346 -3.35 9.65 -23.53
CA ALA A 346 -4.43 10.18 -22.72
C ALA A 346 -5.56 10.78 -23.57
N VAL A 347 -6.81 10.52 -23.20
CA VAL A 347 -7.97 11.29 -23.64
C VAL A 347 -8.40 12.21 -22.51
N ILE A 348 -8.46 13.51 -22.79
CA ILE A 348 -8.76 14.56 -21.82
C ILE A 348 -10.10 15.19 -22.23
N MET A 349 -11.15 14.84 -21.51
CA MET A 349 -12.51 15.28 -21.79
C MET A 349 -12.90 16.47 -20.92
N PHE A 350 -13.29 17.55 -21.57
CA PHE A 350 -13.86 18.73 -20.94
C PHE A 350 -15.38 18.66 -20.95
N VAL A 351 -16.03 18.84 -19.80
CA VAL A 351 -17.46 18.61 -19.64
C VAL A 351 -18.15 19.89 -19.15
N ARG A 352 -18.99 20.50 -19.99
CA ARG A 352 -19.75 21.72 -19.63
C ARG A 352 -21.17 21.45 -19.11
N THR A 353 -21.53 20.19 -18.89
CA THR A 353 -22.91 19.82 -18.52
C THR A 353 -23.21 20.22 -17.07
N LYS A 354 -24.49 20.48 -16.76
CA LYS A 354 -24.93 20.78 -15.38
C LYS A 354 -24.81 19.57 -14.43
N SER A 355 -24.76 18.36 -14.99
CA SER A 355 -24.62 17.12 -14.24
C SER A 355 -23.43 16.33 -14.79
N PHE A 356 -22.44 16.08 -13.93
CA PHE A 356 -21.17 15.45 -14.29
C PHE A 356 -21.20 13.92 -14.10
N SER A 357 -21.85 13.43 -13.05
CA SER A 357 -21.92 11.99 -12.73
C SER A 357 -22.44 11.11 -13.88
N PRO A 358 -23.52 11.48 -14.62
CA PRO A 358 -23.99 10.65 -15.75
C PRO A 358 -22.94 10.51 -16.86
N VAL A 359 -22.06 11.51 -17.02
CA VAL A 359 -20.96 11.46 -18.00
C VAL A 359 -19.89 10.47 -17.53
N LEU A 360 -19.53 10.49 -16.24
CA LEU A 360 -18.60 9.53 -15.65
C LEU A 360 -19.12 8.08 -15.79
N ASP A 361 -20.39 7.84 -15.46
CA ASP A 361 -21.02 6.53 -15.58
C ASP A 361 -21.03 6.04 -17.04
N THR A 362 -21.35 6.94 -17.98
CA THR A 362 -21.32 6.64 -19.41
C THR A 362 -19.92 6.25 -19.85
N VAL A 363 -18.87 6.98 -19.43
CA VAL A 363 -17.48 6.60 -19.77
C VAL A 363 -17.13 5.24 -19.19
N LYS A 364 -17.40 5.01 -17.91
CA LYS A 364 -17.07 3.74 -17.23
C LYS A 364 -17.72 2.54 -17.93
N LYS A 365 -19.00 2.67 -18.30
CA LYS A 365 -19.78 1.59 -18.92
C LYS A 365 -19.44 1.36 -20.39
N GLU A 366 -19.28 2.43 -21.16
CA GLU A 366 -19.29 2.36 -22.62
C GLU A 366 -17.89 2.33 -23.25
N THR A 367 -16.82 2.54 -22.47
CA THR A 367 -15.42 2.44 -22.97
C THR A 367 -15.09 1.04 -23.50
N ALA A 368 -15.66 0.01 -22.86
CA ALA A 368 -15.45 -1.39 -23.27
C ALA A 368 -16.08 -1.73 -24.63
N ASP A 369 -17.00 -0.91 -25.14
CA ASP A 369 -17.63 -1.10 -26.45
C ASP A 369 -16.68 -0.72 -27.61
N HIS A 370 -15.57 -0.04 -27.33
CA HIS A 370 -14.64 0.37 -28.36
C HIS A 370 -13.95 -0.86 -28.99
N PRO A 371 -13.86 -0.96 -30.33
CA PRO A 371 -13.33 -2.17 -31.01
C PRO A 371 -11.89 -2.53 -30.63
N ASN A 372 -11.11 -1.53 -30.22
CA ASN A 372 -9.71 -1.68 -29.79
C ASN A 372 -9.53 -1.92 -28.29
N PHE A 373 -10.60 -1.99 -27.51
CA PHE A 373 -10.52 -2.20 -26.07
C PHE A 373 -9.94 -3.58 -25.74
N LEU A 374 -9.04 -3.64 -24.78
CA LEU A 374 -8.51 -4.89 -24.24
C LEU A 374 -8.98 -5.13 -22.80
N ASP A 375 -8.73 -4.16 -21.91
CA ASP A 375 -8.94 -4.38 -20.48
C ASP A 375 -9.06 -3.08 -19.67
N PHE A 376 -9.72 -3.18 -18.53
CA PHE A 376 -9.69 -2.17 -17.48
C PHE A 376 -8.46 -2.38 -16.59
N VAL A 377 -7.76 -1.29 -16.23
CA VAL A 377 -6.54 -1.38 -15.40
C VAL A 377 -6.82 -0.91 -13.98
N SER A 378 -7.25 0.33 -13.83
CA SER A 378 -7.46 0.94 -12.53
C SER A 378 -8.28 2.22 -12.63
N GLU A 379 -8.95 2.56 -11.54
CA GLU A 379 -9.54 3.87 -11.33
C GLU A 379 -8.65 4.64 -10.34
N THR A 380 -7.99 5.70 -10.81
CA THR A 380 -7.14 6.54 -9.94
C THR A 380 -8.00 7.45 -9.07
N ASN A 381 -9.10 7.95 -9.63
CA ASN A 381 -10.19 8.64 -8.95
C ASN A 381 -11.44 8.63 -9.85
N GLU A 382 -12.54 9.21 -9.38
CA GLU A 382 -13.84 9.19 -10.08
C GLU A 382 -13.80 9.70 -11.53
N SER A 383 -12.86 10.60 -11.86
CA SER A 383 -12.74 11.21 -13.19
C SER A 383 -11.44 10.86 -13.93
N TRP A 384 -10.61 9.96 -13.39
CA TRP A 384 -9.38 9.47 -14.02
C TRP A 384 -9.33 7.94 -13.98
N ILE A 385 -9.52 7.35 -15.15
CA ILE A 385 -9.59 5.90 -15.33
C ILE A 385 -8.53 5.45 -16.33
N ASN A 386 -7.87 4.32 -16.05
CA ASN A 386 -6.82 3.75 -16.88
C ASN A 386 -7.27 2.44 -17.52
N TYR A 387 -6.98 2.29 -18.81
CA TYR A 387 -7.38 1.18 -19.64
C TYR A 387 -6.21 0.66 -20.49
N ARG A 388 -6.37 -0.55 -21.03
CA ARG A 388 -5.53 -1.10 -22.10
C ARG A 388 -6.32 -1.19 -23.39
N PHE A 389 -5.69 -0.72 -24.45
CA PHE A 389 -6.19 -0.77 -25.82
C PHE A 389 -5.14 -1.42 -26.71
N HIS A 390 -5.47 -1.75 -27.95
CA HIS A 390 -4.50 -2.06 -28.98
C HIS A 390 -4.55 -1.06 -30.14
N ILE A 391 -3.44 -0.86 -30.85
CA ILE A 391 -3.46 0.00 -32.04
C ILE A 391 -4.27 -0.61 -33.20
N ASN A 392 -4.61 0.20 -34.20
CA ASN A 392 -5.28 -0.28 -35.40
C ASN A 392 -4.37 -1.23 -36.20
N GLY A 393 -4.93 -2.38 -36.59
CA GLY A 393 -4.24 -3.39 -37.40
C GLY A 393 -3.32 -4.37 -36.65
N ASP A 394 -3.03 -4.16 -35.36
CA ASP A 394 -2.20 -5.08 -34.56
C ASP A 394 -2.71 -5.22 -33.11
N LYS A 395 -3.31 -6.37 -32.80
CA LYS A 395 -3.87 -6.67 -31.47
C LYS A 395 -2.81 -6.96 -30.40
N ASN A 396 -1.59 -7.30 -30.80
CA ASN A 396 -0.50 -7.62 -29.86
C ASN A 396 0.22 -6.36 -29.37
N ARG A 397 -0.12 -5.20 -29.92
CA ARG A 397 0.51 -3.91 -29.61
C ARG A 397 -0.38 -3.12 -28.68
N GLU A 398 -0.10 -3.28 -27.39
CA GLU A 398 -0.86 -2.62 -26.33
C GLU A 398 -0.54 -1.12 -26.19
N VAL A 399 -1.58 -0.35 -25.93
CA VAL A 399 -1.59 1.07 -25.61
C VAL A 399 -2.17 1.22 -24.21
N LYS A 400 -1.40 1.84 -23.31
CA LYS A 400 -1.90 2.29 -22.02
C LYS A 400 -2.61 3.62 -22.22
N LEU A 401 -3.92 3.64 -21.99
CA LEU A 401 -4.76 4.82 -22.19
C LEU A 401 -5.32 5.32 -20.86
N ALA A 402 -5.02 6.56 -20.51
CA ALA A 402 -5.73 7.27 -19.44
C ALA A 402 -6.90 8.06 -20.02
N VAL A 403 -8.08 7.94 -19.42
CA VAL A 403 -9.24 8.77 -19.73
C VAL A 403 -9.47 9.68 -18.53
N MET A 404 -9.41 10.99 -18.76
CA MET A 404 -9.47 12.01 -17.73
C MET A 404 -10.59 12.99 -18.04
N LEU A 405 -11.50 13.22 -17.10
CA LEU A 405 -12.66 14.09 -17.26
C LEU A 405 -12.58 15.27 -16.30
N TYR A 406 -12.87 16.47 -16.82
CA TYR A 406 -12.88 17.69 -16.01
C TYR A 406 -14.12 18.52 -16.29
N HIS A 407 -14.78 18.98 -15.23
CA HIS A 407 -15.90 19.90 -15.38
C HIS A 407 -15.38 21.29 -15.75
N ILE A 408 -15.89 21.85 -16.84
CA ILE A 408 -15.59 23.22 -17.25
C ILE A 408 -16.82 24.07 -16.95
N PRO A 409 -16.72 25.02 -16.02
CA PRO A 409 -17.81 25.93 -15.70
C PRO A 409 -18.28 26.68 -16.94
N ALA A 410 -19.60 26.73 -17.13
CA ALA A 410 -20.24 27.32 -18.30
C ALA A 410 -20.02 28.83 -18.39
#